data_AF-A0A494TJ20-F1
#
_entry.id   AF-A0A494TJ20-F1
#
_cell.length_a   1.000
_cell.length_b   1.000
_cell.length_c   1.000
_cell.angle_alpha   90.00
_cell.angle_beta   90.00
_cell.angle_gamma   90.00
#
_symmetry.space_group_name_H-M   'P 1'
#
loop_
_entity.id
_entity.type
_entity.pdbx_description
1 polymer ?
#
loop_
_entity_poly.entity_id
_entity_poly.type
_entity_poly.pdbx_seq_one_letter_code
_entity_poly.pdbx_strand_id
1 'polypeptide(L)'
;MGGGGPDGHYRLGLSAGRHPAHGLTVAKVLYFARFREAIGIGEEEIDLLPSDTSLAALCERLCERGGGYAVAFDDMTKVRGAIDLEMAALDSPLGSAQEIAFFPPVTGG
;
A
#
# COMPACT_ATOMS: atom_id res chain seq x y z
N MET A 1 12.44 38.94 -31.28
CA MET A 1 11.98 38.69 -29.89
C MET A 1 10.66 37.96 -30.03
N GLY A 2 10.65 36.62 -29.97
CA GLY A 2 10.58 35.84 -28.73
C GLY A 2 9.13 35.85 -28.25
N GLY A 3 8.33 34.79 -28.24
CA GLY A 3 8.56 33.35 -28.33
C GLY A 3 7.45 32.69 -27.50
N GLY A 4 6.99 31.49 -27.90
CA GLY A 4 6.21 30.59 -27.03
C GLY A 4 4.72 30.50 -27.34
N GLY A 5 4.34 29.45 -28.10
CA GLY A 5 2.97 29.15 -28.50
C GLY A 5 2.12 28.42 -27.44
N PRO A 6 0.84 28.17 -27.74
CA PRO A 6 -0.09 27.44 -26.89
C PRO A 6 -0.27 25.98 -27.33
N ASP A 7 0.46 25.05 -26.71
CA ASP A 7 0.23 23.61 -26.90
C ASP A 7 0.86 22.79 -25.77
N GLY A 8 0.08 22.52 -24.73
CA GLY A 8 0.39 21.57 -23.68
C GLY A 8 -0.52 20.36 -23.78
N HIS A 9 -0.17 19.41 -24.64
CA HIS A 9 -0.83 18.13 -24.78
C HIS A 9 -0.91 17.38 -23.44
N TYR A 10 -2.13 17.06 -22.99
CA TYR A 10 -2.38 16.08 -21.94
C TYR A 10 -2.03 14.68 -22.48
N ARG A 11 -0.75 14.34 -22.42
CA ARG A 11 -0.25 12.98 -22.63
C ARG A 11 0.27 12.45 -21.31
N LEU A 12 -0.62 11.87 -20.50
CA LEU A 12 -0.19 10.84 -19.57
C LEU A 12 -0.58 9.49 -20.15
N GLY A 13 0.23 9.07 -21.12
CA GLY A 13 0.44 7.63 -21.30
C GLY A 13 1.31 7.14 -20.14
N LEU A 14 1.19 5.84 -19.88
CA LEU A 14 2.14 5.02 -19.12
C LEU A 14 1.95 5.00 -17.60
N SER A 15 0.91 4.32 -17.12
CA SER A 15 1.15 3.38 -16.01
C SER A 15 1.78 2.14 -16.63
N ALA A 16 3.07 2.27 -16.90
CA ALA A 16 3.92 1.20 -17.38
C ALA A 16 3.74 -0.03 -16.48
N GLY A 17 3.57 -1.20 -17.11
CA GLY A 17 3.78 -2.47 -16.43
C GLY A 17 5.17 -2.44 -15.80
N ARG A 18 5.20 -2.25 -14.49
CA ARG A 18 6.43 -2.25 -13.71
C ARG A 18 6.76 -3.72 -13.50
N HIS A 19 7.53 -4.28 -14.43
CA HIS A 19 8.21 -5.55 -14.22
C HIS A 19 9.50 -5.23 -13.45
N PRO A 20 9.60 -5.59 -12.16
CA PRO A 20 10.80 -5.31 -11.41
C PRO A 20 11.93 -6.22 -11.88
N ALA A 21 12.93 -5.61 -12.54
CA ALA A 21 14.27 -6.16 -12.54
C ALA A 21 14.72 -6.25 -11.07
N HIS A 22 15.18 -7.43 -10.63
CA HIS A 22 15.60 -7.80 -9.26
C HIS A 22 14.56 -8.46 -8.34
N GLY A 23 13.74 -9.41 -8.79
CA GLY A 23 13.13 -10.43 -7.90
C GLY A 23 12.30 -9.95 -6.70
N LEU A 24 11.94 -8.67 -6.66
CA LEU A 24 11.19 -7.97 -5.62
C LEU A 24 9.90 -7.51 -6.26
N THR A 25 8.76 -7.97 -5.77
CA THR A 25 7.45 -7.59 -6.32
C THR A 25 7.06 -6.22 -5.77
N VAL A 26 6.72 -5.25 -6.63
CA VAL A 26 6.21 -3.95 -6.18
C VAL A 26 4.69 -4.06 -5.99
N ALA A 27 4.22 -3.66 -4.81
CA ALA A 27 2.80 -3.64 -4.46
C ALA A 27 2.36 -2.24 -4.03
N LYS A 28 1.14 -1.87 -4.41
CA LYS A 28 0.47 -0.66 -3.94
C LYS A 28 -0.21 -0.94 -2.61
N VAL A 29 0.10 -0.15 -1.58
CA VAL A 29 -0.54 -0.23 -0.27
C VAL A 29 -1.48 0.95 -0.09
N LEU A 30 -2.73 0.66 0.26
CA LEU A 30 -3.79 1.63 0.52
C LEU A 30 -4.07 1.69 2.03
N TYR A 31 -4.16 2.90 2.59
CA TYR A 31 -4.46 3.15 3.99
C TYR A 31 -5.78 3.90 4.13
N PHE A 32 -6.69 3.39 4.96
CA PHE A 32 -8.02 3.98 5.15
C PHE A 32 -8.26 4.41 6.61
N ALA A 33 -9.16 5.39 6.78
CA ALA A 33 -9.58 5.90 8.09
C ALA A 33 -8.38 6.20 9.02
N ARG A 34 -8.36 5.62 10.22
CA ARG A 34 -7.31 5.84 11.23
C ARG A 34 -5.89 5.59 10.71
N PHE A 35 -5.72 4.69 9.73
CA PHE A 35 -4.40 4.38 9.19
C PHE A 35 -3.87 5.54 8.37
N ARG A 36 -4.71 6.10 7.48
CA ARG A 36 -4.37 7.32 6.73
C ARG A 36 -4.10 8.51 7.64
N GLU A 37 -4.88 8.65 8.71
CA GLU A 37 -4.71 9.74 9.68
C GLU A 37 -3.40 9.61 10.47
N ALA A 38 -3.06 8.40 10.92
CA ALA A 38 -1.84 8.14 11.67
C ALA A 38 -0.59 8.26 10.78
N ILE A 39 -0.62 7.68 9.58
CA ILE A 39 0.53 7.64 8.65
C ILE A 39 0.67 8.97 7.90
N GLY A 40 -0.44 9.68 7.64
CA GLY A 40 -0.47 10.95 6.91
C GLY A 40 -0.59 10.81 5.39
N ILE A 41 -0.57 9.58 4.86
CA ILE A 41 -0.74 9.28 3.43
C ILE A 41 -1.86 8.26 3.23
N GLY A 42 -2.56 8.35 2.10
CA GLY A 42 -3.65 7.42 1.75
C GLY A 42 -3.17 6.21 0.95
N GLU A 43 -2.02 6.30 0.30
CA GLU A 43 -1.44 5.22 -0.48
C GLU A 43 0.08 5.38 -0.61
N GLU A 44 0.80 4.28 -0.75
CA GLU A 44 2.22 4.23 -1.10
C GLU A 44 2.54 3.00 -1.98
N GLU A 45 3.62 3.06 -2.76
CA GLU A 45 4.20 1.89 -3.41
C GLU A 45 5.32 1.33 -2.52
N ILE A 46 5.29 0.03 -2.22
CA ILE A 46 6.37 -0.65 -1.50
C ILE A 46 6.90 -1.84 -2.30
N ASP A 47 8.17 -2.14 -2.09
CA ASP A 47 8.73 -3.43 -2.45
C ASP A 47 8.29 -4.48 -1.42
N LEU A 48 7.71 -5.58 -1.91
CA LEU A 48 7.46 -6.80 -1.14
C LEU A 48 8.76 -7.58 -1.05
N LEU A 49 9.23 -7.77 0.18
CA LEU A 49 10.39 -8.59 0.47
C LEU A 49 9.98 -10.06 0.50
N PRO A 50 10.93 -11.00 0.29
CA PRO A 50 10.68 -12.43 0.53
C PRO A 50 10.23 -12.74 1.97
N SER A 51 10.52 -11.84 2.91
CA SER A 51 10.10 -11.92 4.31
C SER A 51 8.65 -11.48 4.54
N ASP A 52 8.04 -10.74 3.60
CA ASP A 52 6.63 -10.33 3.65
C ASP A 52 5.73 -11.50 3.21
N THR A 53 5.76 -12.58 3.97
CA THR A 53 5.04 -13.82 3.64
C THR A 53 3.53 -13.68 3.76
N SER A 54 3.04 -12.83 4.66
CA SER A 54 1.63 -12.59 4.94
C SER A 54 1.33 -11.12 5.24
N LEU A 55 0.04 -10.76 5.29
CA LEU A 55 -0.40 -9.42 5.70
C LEU A 55 0.12 -9.05 7.10
N ALA A 56 0.17 -10.00 8.03
CA ALA A 56 0.70 -9.81 9.37
C ALA A 56 2.19 -9.45 9.34
N ALA A 57 3.00 -10.22 8.59
CA ALA A 57 4.43 -9.96 8.44
C ALA A 57 4.68 -8.57 7.84
N LEU A 58 3.87 -8.17 6.85
CA LEU A 58 3.95 -6.84 6.28
C LEU A 58 3.54 -5.74 7.29
N CYS A 59 2.52 -5.97 8.11
CA CYS A 59 2.14 -5.03 9.17
C CYS A 59 3.26 -4.86 10.20
N GLU A 60 3.91 -5.94 10.63
CA GLU A 60 5.05 -5.90 11.55
C GLU A 60 6.18 -5.07 10.95
N ARG A 61 6.55 -5.33 9.70
CA ARG A 61 7.59 -4.55 8.98
C ARG A 61 7.22 -3.07 8.85
N LEU A 62 5.95 -2.77 8.56
CA LEU A 62 5.47 -1.39 8.51
C LEU A 62 5.53 -0.73 9.89
N CYS A 63 5.14 -1.44 10.94
CA CYS A 63 5.22 -0.99 12.33
C CYS A 63 6.67 -0.63 12.72
N GLU A 64 7.65 -1.43 12.30
CA GLU A 64 9.09 -1.19 12.53
C GLU A 64 9.62 0.09 11.87
N ARG A 65 8.92 0.65 10.85
CA ARG A 65 9.27 1.96 10.29
C ARG A 65 9.07 3.11 11.29
N GLY A 66 8.31 2.88 12.35
CA GLY A 66 8.06 3.86 13.41
C GLY A 66 7.09 4.96 13.02
N GLY A 67 7.01 5.99 13.88
CA GLY A 67 6.14 7.15 13.65
C GLY A 67 4.66 6.77 13.50
N GLY A 68 4.03 7.28 12.44
CA GLY A 68 2.62 7.02 12.16
C GLY A 68 2.29 5.54 11.92
N TYR A 69 3.24 4.77 11.37
CA TYR A 69 3.03 3.34 11.14
C TYR A 69 2.97 2.55 12.43
N ALA A 70 3.85 2.84 13.39
CA ALA A 70 3.81 2.21 14.71
C ALA A 70 2.46 2.44 15.40
N VAL A 71 1.89 3.65 15.31
CA VAL A 71 0.57 3.96 15.87
C VAL A 71 -0.56 3.26 15.10
N ALA A 72 -0.46 3.19 13.77
CA ALA A 72 -1.48 2.58 12.92
C ALA A 72 -1.59 1.06 13.12
N PHE A 73 -0.43 0.40 13.30
CA PHE A 73 -0.28 -1.05 13.41
C PHE A 73 0.02 -1.56 14.83
N ASP A 74 -0.07 -0.70 15.85
CA ASP A 74 0.12 -1.05 17.29
C ASP A 74 -0.78 -2.21 17.73
N ASP A 75 -2.02 -2.23 17.23
CA ASP A 75 -3.06 -3.19 17.63
C ASP A 75 -3.57 -3.95 16.41
N MET A 76 -2.99 -5.14 16.17
CA MET A 76 -3.33 -6.05 15.07
C MET A 76 -4.79 -6.53 15.11
N THR A 77 -5.45 -6.55 16.28
CA THR A 77 -6.85 -6.97 16.38
C THR A 77 -7.80 -5.99 15.67
N LYS A 78 -7.38 -4.72 15.57
CA LYS A 78 -8.07 -3.62 14.90
C LYS A 78 -7.58 -3.40 13.46
N VAL A 79 -6.80 -4.32 12.91
CA VAL A 79 -6.37 -4.30 11.52
C VAL A 79 -7.22 -5.28 10.72
N ARG A 80 -7.75 -4.83 9.59
CA ARG A 80 -8.28 -5.66 8.52
C ARG A 80 -7.50 -5.38 7.25
N GLY A 81 -7.35 -6.44 6.46
CA GLY A 81 -6.58 -6.43 5.23
C GLY A 81 -7.41 -6.89 4.04
N ALA A 82 -7.07 -6.39 2.87
CA ALA A 82 -7.48 -6.98 1.61
C ALA A 82 -6.26 -7.12 0.69
N ILE A 83 -6.24 -8.17 -0.12
CA ILE A 83 -5.24 -8.45 -1.15
C ILE A 83 -5.98 -8.44 -2.48
N ASP A 84 -5.53 -7.62 -3.42
CA ASP A 84 -6.12 -7.47 -4.76
C ASP A 84 -7.66 -7.29 -4.73
N LEU A 85 -8.13 -6.37 -3.88
CA LEU A 85 -9.55 -6.05 -3.63
C LEU A 85 -10.36 -7.15 -2.91
N GLU A 86 -9.74 -8.26 -2.51
CA GLU A 86 -10.38 -9.35 -1.79
C GLU A 86 -10.02 -9.34 -0.29
N MET A 87 -11.04 -9.41 0.57
CA MET A 87 -10.84 -9.48 2.02
C MET A 87 -9.99 -10.70 2.39
N ALA A 88 -8.87 -10.47 3.06
CA ALA A 88 -7.92 -11.51 3.40
C ALA A 88 -7.67 -11.54 4.91
N ALA A 89 -7.37 -12.73 5.44
CA ALA A 89 -6.94 -12.87 6.82
C ALA A 89 -5.53 -12.28 6.97
N LEU A 90 -5.17 -11.86 8.18
CA LEU A 90 -3.81 -11.36 8.43
C LEU A 90 -2.73 -12.43 8.15
N ASP A 91 -3.08 -13.72 8.26
CA ASP A 91 -2.19 -14.84 7.94
C ASP A 91 -2.21 -15.22 6.44
N SER A 92 -3.05 -14.57 5.62
CA SER A 92 -3.13 -14.87 4.19
C SER A 92 -1.82 -14.51 3.48
N PRO A 93 -1.35 -15.39 2.57
CA PRO A 93 -0.09 -15.17 1.88
C PRO A 93 -0.19 -14.01 0.88
N LEU A 94 0.82 -13.14 0.85
CA LEU A 94 0.86 -12.02 -0.10
C LEU A 94 1.21 -12.48 -1.52
N GLY A 95 2.16 -13.40 -1.66
CA GLY A 95 2.58 -13.94 -2.96
C GLY A 95 2.98 -12.84 -3.95
N SER A 96 2.20 -12.69 -5.01
CA SER A 96 2.39 -11.67 -6.06
C SER A 96 1.35 -10.55 -5.99
N ALA A 97 0.86 -10.22 -4.79
CA ALA A 97 -0.11 -9.17 -4.55
C ALA A 97 0.30 -7.88 -5.26
N GLN A 98 -0.61 -7.30 -6.05
CA GLN A 98 -0.38 -6.01 -6.70
C GLN A 98 -0.94 -4.87 -5.87
N GLU A 99 -2.05 -5.12 -5.19
CA GLU A 99 -2.69 -4.15 -4.30
C GLU A 99 -2.98 -4.76 -2.93
N ILE A 100 -2.67 -4.00 -1.88
CA ILE A 100 -2.90 -4.37 -0.49
C ILE A 100 -3.60 -3.20 0.19
N ALA A 101 -4.68 -3.46 0.92
CA ALA A 101 -5.42 -2.42 1.64
C ALA A 101 -5.46 -2.70 3.14
N PHE A 102 -5.23 -1.68 3.96
CA PHE A 102 -5.39 -1.72 5.41
C PHE A 102 -6.48 -0.75 5.87
N PHE A 103 -7.43 -1.30 6.64
CA PHE A 103 -8.57 -0.56 7.15
C PHE A 103 -8.98 -1.09 8.53
N PRO A 104 -9.62 -0.27 9.37
CA PRO A 104 -10.13 -0.75 10.64
C PRO A 104 -11.30 -1.72 10.41
N PRO A 105 -11.62 -2.59 11.38
CA PRO A 105 -12.86 -3.35 11.32
C PRO A 105 -14.02 -2.39 11.14
N VAL A 106 -14.81 -2.59 10.09
CA VAL A 106 -16.06 -1.87 9.91
C VAL A 106 -16.98 -2.23 11.08
N THR A 107 -17.16 -1.30 12.02
CA THR A 107 -18.21 -1.40 13.03
C THR A 107 -19.54 -1.09 12.34
N GLY A 108 -20.04 -2.05 11.57
CA GLY A 108 -21.43 -2.07 11.14
C GLY A 108 -22.25 -2.71 12.25
N GLY A 109 -23.18 -1.94 12.84
CA GLY A 109 -24.35 -2.48 13.50
C GLY A 109 -25.38 -2.97 12.50
#